data_AF-A0A9X1S5F2-F1
#
_entry.id   AF-A0A9X1S5F2-F1
#
_cell.length_a   1.000
_cell.length_b   1.000
_cell.length_c   1.000
_cell.angle_alpha   90.00
_cell.angle_beta   90.00
_cell.angle_gamma   90.00
#
_symmetry.space_group_name_H-M   'P 1'
#
loop_
_entity.id
_entity.type
_entity.pdbx_description
1 polymer ?
#
loop_
_entity_poly.entity_id
_entity_poly.type
_entity_poly.pdbx_seq_one_letter_code
_entity_poly.pdbx_strand_id
1 'polypeptide(L)'
;MTELRRLQRILLLRRLGLGLEAIAAILAGQTDEAQALAVHHRWLQEESRRLAQMAATVSATLETLKRGEAMDAQKMFRGFEENPYEDEARQRWGDARVDSSKEKLAALGNAGRQDLMQEARAINAELAACLEAGLAPSEPRVSAAVARHYRWVCAGWTPDKAGYVGLGTMYVQDPRFTVFYDSEIPGLAAYLAEAMKVWAEANLR
;
A
#
# COMPACT_ATOMS: atom_id res chain seq x y z
N MET A 1 -1.96 51.16 6.77
CA MET A 1 -0.79 50.45 7.33
C MET A 1 -1.15 49.14 8.02
N THR A 2 -2.33 49.02 8.64
CA THR A 2 -2.78 47.84 9.40
C THR A 2 -3.00 46.58 8.53
N GLU A 3 -3.63 46.74 7.36
CA GLU A 3 -3.87 45.62 6.42
C GLU A 3 -2.59 45.04 5.83
N LEU A 4 -1.58 45.90 5.55
CA LEU A 4 -0.29 45.45 5.05
C LEU A 4 0.46 44.59 6.09
N ARG A 5 0.42 45.00 7.37
CA ARG A 5 1.02 44.24 8.47
C ARG A 5 0.31 42.90 8.71
N ARG A 6 -1.01 42.87 8.55
CA ARG A 6 -1.81 41.65 8.67
C ARG A 6 -1.48 40.65 7.55
N LEU A 7 -1.42 41.11 6.30
CA LEU A 7 -1.03 40.28 5.16
C LEU A 7 0.40 39.76 5.31
N GLN A 8 1.33 40.60 5.73
CA GLN A 8 2.73 40.21 5.95
C GLN A 8 2.87 39.12 7.03
N ARG A 9 2.05 39.19 8.10
CA ARG A 9 1.98 38.16 9.14
C ARG A 9 1.37 36.85 8.64
N ILE A 10 0.31 36.90 7.82
CA ILE A 10 -0.28 35.71 7.16
C ILE A 10 0.76 35.01 6.30
N LEU A 11 1.46 35.77 5.45
CA LEU A 11 2.47 35.23 4.53
C LEU A 11 3.64 34.59 5.29
N LEU A 12 4.07 35.20 6.39
CA LEU A 12 5.11 34.64 7.26
C LEU A 12 4.68 33.28 7.85
N LEU A 13 3.51 33.22 8.49
CA LEU A 13 3.01 31.99 9.11
C LEU A 13 2.73 30.89 8.08
N ARG A 14 2.24 31.28 6.89
CA ARG A 14 2.03 30.33 5.78
C ARG A 14 3.34 29.78 5.24
N ARG A 15 4.38 30.62 5.16
CA ARG A 15 5.74 30.18 4.80
C ARG A 15 6.36 29.24 5.83
N LEU A 16 5.98 29.39 7.10
CA LEU A 16 6.35 28.48 8.19
C LEU A 16 5.53 27.18 8.21
N GLY A 17 4.62 26.97 7.25
CA GLY A 17 3.90 25.72 7.05
C GLY A 17 2.50 25.65 7.68
N LEU A 18 2.05 26.71 8.37
CA LEU A 18 0.74 26.70 9.03
C LEU A 18 -0.42 26.73 8.01
N GLY A 19 -1.47 25.97 8.30
CA GLY A 19 -2.75 25.98 7.58
C GLY A 19 -3.49 27.31 7.72
N LEU A 20 -4.34 27.65 6.75
CA LEU A 20 -5.13 28.90 6.78
C LEU A 20 -6.08 28.96 7.99
N GLU A 21 -6.60 27.83 8.45
CA GLU A 21 -7.46 27.74 9.63
C GLU A 21 -6.70 28.09 10.93
N ALA A 22 -5.50 27.54 11.11
CA ALA A 22 -4.64 27.87 12.25
C ALA A 22 -4.22 29.34 12.22
N ILE A 23 -3.89 29.87 11.04
CA ILE A 23 -3.56 31.30 10.87
C ILE A 23 -4.78 32.17 11.21
N ALA A 24 -5.99 31.78 10.80
CA ALA A 24 -7.21 32.50 11.14
C ALA A 24 -7.46 32.54 12.66
N ALA A 25 -7.26 31.42 13.36
CA ALA A 25 -7.38 31.34 14.82
C ALA A 25 -6.35 32.21 15.56
N ILE A 26 -5.10 32.24 15.08
CA ILE A 26 -4.04 33.12 15.61
C ILE A 26 -4.41 34.60 15.41
N LEU A 27 -4.89 34.96 14.22
CA LEU A 27 -5.30 36.34 13.92
C LEU A 27 -6.54 36.77 14.71
N ALA A 28 -7.42 35.83 15.04
CA ALA A 28 -8.60 36.06 15.89
C ALA A 28 -8.26 36.11 17.39
N GLY A 29 -6.99 35.86 17.78
CA GLY A 29 -6.57 35.81 19.19
C GLY A 29 -7.07 34.58 19.94
N GLN A 30 -7.61 33.58 19.24
CA GLN A 30 -8.14 32.35 19.82
C GLN A 30 -7.03 31.33 20.13
N THR A 31 -5.84 31.53 19.57
CA THR A 31 -4.69 30.65 19.77
C THR A 31 -3.42 31.48 19.84
N ASP A 32 -2.55 31.16 20.79
CA ASP A 32 -1.23 31.79 20.91
C ASP A 32 -0.33 31.37 19.73
N GLU A 33 0.34 32.35 19.12
CA GLU A 33 1.18 32.12 17.94
C GLU A 33 2.40 31.23 18.27
N ALA A 34 3.04 31.46 19.42
CA ALA A 34 4.21 30.68 19.82
C ALA A 34 3.82 29.23 20.13
N GLN A 35 2.67 29.02 20.76
CA GLN A 35 2.11 27.69 21.00
C GLN A 35 1.77 26.96 19.69
N ALA A 36 1.10 27.63 18.75
CA ALA A 36 0.77 27.05 17.44
C ALA A 36 2.03 26.67 16.64
N LEU A 37 3.06 27.53 16.65
CA LEU A 37 4.35 27.25 16.03
C LEU A 37 5.09 26.10 16.72
N ALA A 38 5.04 26.00 18.06
CA ALA A 38 5.67 24.91 18.80
C ALA A 38 5.03 23.55 18.49
N VAL A 39 3.69 23.51 18.36
CA VAL A 39 2.96 22.30 17.94
C VAL A 39 3.33 21.93 16.52
N HIS A 40 3.32 22.89 15.59
CA HIS A 40 3.68 22.63 14.19
C HIS A 40 5.14 22.20 14.03
N HIS A 41 6.06 22.82 14.77
CA HIS A 41 7.47 22.43 14.79
C HIS A 41 7.66 20.99 15.26
N ARG A 42 6.95 20.55 16.31
CA ARG A 42 7.01 19.15 16.77
C ARG A 42 6.51 18.19 15.69
N TRP A 43 5.38 18.51 15.07
CA TRP A 43 4.84 17.73 13.96
C TRP A 43 5.82 17.63 12.80
N LEU A 44 6.47 18.73 12.41
CA LEU A 44 7.50 18.74 11.36
C LEU A 44 8.71 17.86 11.72
N GLN A 45 9.11 17.83 12.99
CA GLN A 45 10.21 16.97 13.45
C GLN A 45 9.82 15.48 13.40
N GLU A 46 8.59 15.14 13.80
CA GLU A 46 8.07 13.77 13.72
C GLU A 46 7.98 13.32 12.25
N GLU A 47 7.42 14.16 11.38
CA GLU A 47 7.32 13.88 9.95
C GLU A 47 8.70 13.77 9.28
N SER A 48 9.65 14.63 9.65
CA SER A 48 11.03 14.52 9.17
C SER A 48 11.68 13.20 9.58
N ARG A 49 11.47 12.73 10.82
CA ARG A 49 11.98 11.42 11.27
C ARG A 49 11.33 10.28 10.49
N ARG A 50 10.02 10.33 10.29
CA ARG A 50 9.26 9.33 9.51
C ARG A 50 9.80 9.23 8.08
N LEU A 51 9.97 10.38 7.41
CA LEU A 51 10.52 10.45 6.05
C LEU A 51 11.97 9.96 6.00
N ALA A 52 12.80 10.31 6.98
CA ALA A 52 14.19 9.83 7.05
C ALA A 52 14.25 8.30 7.21
N GLN A 53 13.38 7.71 8.03
CA GLN A 53 13.29 6.26 8.19
C GLN A 53 12.83 5.58 6.90
N MET A 54 11.81 6.12 6.22
CA MET A 54 11.37 5.63 4.92
C MET A 54 12.50 5.69 3.87
N ALA A 55 13.23 6.81 3.80
CA ALA A 55 14.35 6.97 2.89
C ALA A 55 15.48 5.97 3.16
N ALA A 56 15.76 5.69 4.44
CA ALA A 56 16.74 4.68 4.84
C ALA A 56 16.31 3.28 4.40
N THR A 57 15.04 2.92 4.58
CA THR A 57 14.47 1.63 4.12
C THR A 57 14.57 1.51 2.61
N VAL A 58 14.17 2.54 1.86
CA VAL A 58 14.28 2.55 0.38
C VAL A 58 15.74 2.40 -0.05
N SER A 59 16.67 3.10 0.60
CA SER A 59 18.10 3.00 0.30
C SER A 59 18.64 1.59 0.55
N ALA A 60 18.26 0.96 1.66
CA ALA A 60 18.65 -0.41 1.97
C ALA A 60 18.09 -1.43 0.96
N THR A 61 16.84 -1.25 0.53
CA THR A 61 16.21 -2.07 -0.51
C THR A 61 16.93 -1.90 -1.85
N LEU A 62 17.20 -0.66 -2.27
CA LEU A 62 17.91 -0.37 -3.52
C LEU A 62 19.34 -0.95 -3.52
N GLU A 63 20.06 -0.81 -2.41
CA GLU A 63 21.40 -1.37 -2.25
C GLU A 63 21.41 -2.90 -2.34
N THR A 64 20.35 -3.55 -1.86
CA THR A 64 20.24 -5.01 -1.96
C THR A 64 19.88 -5.44 -3.38
N LEU A 65 18.92 -4.76 -4.01
CA LEU A 65 18.54 -5.03 -5.41
C LEU A 65 19.72 -4.85 -6.37
N LYS A 66 20.58 -3.84 -6.13
CA LYS A 66 21.80 -3.60 -6.93
C LYS A 66 22.89 -4.67 -6.75
N ARG A 67 22.97 -5.34 -5.60
CA ARG A 67 24.00 -6.35 -5.33
C ARG A 67 23.63 -7.76 -5.81
N GLY A 68 22.38 -7.99 -6.27
CA GLY A 68 21.93 -9.30 -6.73
C GLY A 68 21.87 -10.38 -5.63
N GLU A 69 22.01 -9.98 -4.37
CA GLU A 69 21.97 -10.87 -3.21
C GLU A 69 20.53 -11.03 -2.75
N ALA A 70 20.06 -12.27 -2.65
CA ALA A 70 18.75 -12.61 -2.11
C ALA A 70 18.64 -12.07 -0.67
N MET A 71 17.88 -11.00 -0.51
CA MET A 71 17.68 -10.31 0.76
C MET A 71 17.07 -11.29 1.78
N ASP A 72 17.74 -11.43 2.93
CA ASP A 72 17.23 -12.16 4.09
C ASP A 72 15.84 -11.65 4.45
N ALA A 73 14.83 -12.53 4.27
CA ALA A 73 13.42 -12.22 4.45
C ALA A 73 13.14 -11.58 5.82
N GLN A 74 13.95 -11.87 6.84
CA GLN A 74 13.82 -11.33 8.18
C GLN A 74 14.08 -9.82 8.27
N LYS A 75 14.94 -9.25 7.41
CA LYS A 75 15.18 -7.80 7.34
C LYS A 75 14.13 -7.05 6.55
N MET A 76 13.44 -7.73 5.62
CA MET A 76 12.31 -7.16 4.87
C MET A 76 11.13 -6.80 5.79
N PHE A 77 11.01 -7.45 6.95
CA PHE A 77 9.90 -7.27 7.91
C PHE A 77 10.17 -6.26 9.04
N ARG A 78 11.41 -5.80 9.24
CA ARG A 78 11.67 -4.73 10.22
C ARG A 78 11.15 -3.40 9.67
N GLY A 79 9.94 -3.01 10.11
CA GLY A 79 9.21 -1.83 9.65
C GLY A 79 7.80 -2.11 9.12
N PHE A 80 7.41 -3.38 8.99
CA PHE A 80 6.05 -3.83 8.63
C PHE A 80 5.23 -4.28 9.85
N GLU A 81 5.72 -4.10 11.08
CA GLU A 81 4.96 -4.39 12.30
C GLU A 81 3.80 -3.40 12.50
N GLU A 82 3.92 -2.19 11.97
CA GLU A 82 2.80 -1.28 11.73
C GLU A 82 2.47 -1.32 10.24
N ASN A 83 1.31 -1.86 9.89
CA ASN A 83 0.79 -1.80 8.52
C ASN A 83 0.39 -0.33 8.24
N PRO A 84 1.15 0.45 7.43
CA PRO A 84 0.84 1.86 7.20
C PRO A 84 -0.47 2.07 6.43
N TYR A 85 -1.12 0.99 6.01
CA TYR A 85 -2.39 0.98 5.29
C TYR A 85 -3.55 0.42 6.12
N GLU A 86 -3.36 0.18 7.43
CA GLU A 86 -4.42 -0.36 8.28
C GLU A 86 -5.63 0.56 8.35
N ASP A 87 -5.42 1.86 8.54
CA ASP A 87 -6.50 2.85 8.57
C ASP A 87 -7.23 2.95 7.21
N GLU A 88 -6.48 2.89 6.12
CA GLU A 88 -7.02 2.87 4.76
C GLU A 88 -7.85 1.59 4.51
N ALA A 89 -7.34 0.45 5.00
CA ALA A 89 -8.01 -0.84 4.89
C ALA A 89 -9.30 -0.90 5.72
N ARG A 90 -9.29 -0.32 6.92
CA ARG A 90 -10.48 -0.20 7.78
C ARG A 90 -11.53 0.70 7.15
N GLN A 91 -11.14 1.85 6.59
CA GLN A 91 -12.06 2.74 5.87
C GLN A 91 -12.68 2.07 4.64
N ARG A 92 -11.90 1.25 3.90
CA ARG A 92 -12.34 0.66 2.63
C ARG A 92 -13.07 -0.67 2.77
N TRP A 93 -12.72 -1.48 3.76
CA TRP A 93 -13.23 -2.85 3.91
C TRP A 93 -13.84 -3.17 5.29
N GLY A 94 -13.75 -2.24 6.24
CA GLY A 94 -14.37 -2.33 7.56
C GLY A 94 -13.52 -3.07 8.60
N ASP A 95 -13.68 -2.69 9.86
CA ASP A 95 -12.88 -3.18 10.99
C ASP A 95 -12.90 -4.71 11.13
N ALA A 96 -14.08 -5.31 11.09
CA ALA A 96 -14.24 -6.75 11.28
C ALA A 96 -13.46 -7.60 10.25
N ARG A 97 -13.30 -7.11 9.01
CA ARG A 97 -12.53 -7.83 7.98
C ARG A 97 -11.04 -7.68 8.20
N VAL A 98 -10.59 -6.49 8.60
CA VAL A 98 -9.18 -6.21 8.92
C VAL A 98 -8.75 -7.02 10.14
N ASP A 99 -9.56 -7.05 11.19
CA ASP A 99 -9.25 -7.79 12.42
C ASP A 99 -9.15 -9.30 12.17
N SER A 100 -10.14 -9.88 11.47
CA SER A 100 -10.11 -11.31 11.10
C SER A 100 -8.91 -11.66 10.23
N SER A 101 -8.48 -10.74 9.35
CA SER A 101 -7.29 -10.94 8.52
C SER A 101 -6.00 -10.93 9.35
N LYS A 102 -5.88 -9.99 10.30
CA LYS A 102 -4.74 -9.91 11.21
C LYS A 102 -4.63 -11.16 12.07
N GLU A 103 -5.74 -11.68 12.60
CA GLU A 103 -5.75 -12.93 13.38
C GLU A 103 -5.26 -14.14 12.56
N LYS A 104 -5.76 -14.30 11.33
CA LYS A 104 -5.32 -15.39 10.43
C LYS A 104 -3.84 -15.29 10.07
N LEU A 105 -3.36 -14.09 9.75
CA LEU A 105 -1.95 -13.85 9.40
C LEU A 105 -1.01 -13.99 10.61
N ALA A 106 -1.50 -13.66 11.82
CA ALA A 106 -0.77 -13.89 13.06
C ALA A 106 -0.58 -15.39 13.34
N ALA A 107 -1.60 -16.20 13.06
CA ALA A 107 -1.58 -17.64 13.31
C ALA A 107 -0.61 -18.43 12.40
N LEU A 108 -0.21 -17.89 11.24
CA LEU A 108 0.70 -18.55 10.28
C LEU A 108 2.15 -18.66 10.78
N GLY A 109 2.56 -17.87 11.78
CA GLY A 109 3.95 -17.79 12.24
C GLY A 109 4.95 -17.36 11.14
N ASN A 110 6.25 -17.40 11.45
CA ASN A 110 7.28 -16.91 10.52
C ASN A 110 7.45 -17.80 9.28
N ALA A 111 7.41 -19.13 9.44
CA ALA A 111 7.55 -20.07 8.33
C ALA A 111 6.36 -19.96 7.36
N GLY A 112 5.12 -19.92 7.87
CA GLY A 112 3.94 -19.78 7.02
C GLY A 112 3.89 -18.45 6.27
N ARG A 113 4.42 -17.36 6.86
CA ARG A 113 4.59 -16.08 6.14
C ARG A 113 5.61 -16.17 5.01
N GLN A 114 6.74 -16.85 5.23
CA GLN A 114 7.74 -17.06 4.19
C GLN A 114 7.18 -17.89 3.02
N ASP A 115 6.45 -18.96 3.31
CA ASP A 115 5.81 -19.79 2.29
C ASP A 115 4.79 -18.99 1.49
N LEU A 116 3.98 -18.17 2.17
CA LEU A 116 2.99 -17.29 1.52
C LEU A 116 3.65 -16.27 0.58
N MET A 117 4.82 -15.73 0.93
CA MET A 117 5.57 -14.83 0.07
C MET A 117 6.18 -15.54 -1.14
N GLN A 118 6.74 -16.73 -0.95
CA GLN A 118 7.31 -17.52 -2.04
C GLN A 118 6.23 -17.90 -3.05
N GLU A 119 5.06 -18.31 -2.55
CA GLU A 119 3.91 -18.63 -3.39
C GLU A 119 3.43 -17.40 -4.18
N ALA A 120 3.37 -16.22 -3.56
CA ALA A 120 3.00 -14.98 -4.26
C ALA A 120 3.95 -14.69 -5.44
N ARG A 121 5.27 -14.82 -5.22
CA ARG A 121 6.28 -14.62 -6.28
C ARG A 121 6.14 -15.66 -7.38
N ALA A 122 5.93 -16.92 -7.03
CA ALA A 122 5.78 -18.00 -8.00
C ALA A 122 4.53 -17.80 -8.88
N ILE A 123 3.41 -17.36 -8.28
CA ILE A 123 2.17 -17.05 -9.01
C ILE A 123 2.41 -15.89 -9.99
N ASN A 124 3.02 -14.80 -9.53
CA ASN A 124 3.27 -13.62 -10.37
C ASN A 124 4.20 -13.95 -11.55
N ALA A 125 5.27 -14.71 -11.31
CA ALA A 125 6.19 -15.14 -12.35
C ALA A 125 5.50 -16.06 -13.39
N GLU A 126 4.63 -16.96 -12.94
CA GLU A 126 3.87 -17.84 -13.84
C GLU A 126 2.89 -17.04 -14.71
N LEU A 127 2.19 -16.06 -14.13
CA LEU A 127 1.28 -15.19 -14.86
C LEU A 127 2.02 -14.28 -15.85
N ALA A 128 3.18 -13.74 -15.47
CA ALA A 128 4.04 -12.97 -16.36
C ALA A 128 4.50 -13.81 -17.56
N ALA A 129 4.92 -15.06 -17.34
CA ALA A 129 5.28 -15.96 -18.42
C ALA A 129 4.10 -16.31 -19.33
N CYS A 130 2.88 -16.41 -18.78
CA CYS A 130 1.67 -16.62 -19.59
C CYS A 130 1.34 -15.39 -20.47
N LEU A 131 1.48 -14.19 -19.91
CA LEU A 131 1.29 -12.94 -20.64
C LEU A 131 2.34 -12.78 -21.75
N GLU A 132 3.60 -13.05 -21.46
CA GLU A 132 4.69 -13.00 -22.44
C GLU A 132 4.46 -14.00 -23.59
N ALA A 133 3.93 -15.19 -23.28
CA ALA A 133 3.54 -16.20 -24.26
C ALA A 133 2.24 -15.86 -25.03
N GLY A 134 1.57 -14.74 -24.70
CA GLY A 134 0.33 -14.32 -25.36
C GLY A 134 -0.88 -15.20 -25.05
N LEU A 135 -0.88 -15.93 -23.93
CA LEU A 135 -1.99 -16.79 -23.55
C LEU A 135 -3.20 -15.95 -23.11
N ALA A 136 -4.39 -16.32 -23.58
CA ALA A 136 -5.62 -15.63 -23.18
C ALA A 136 -5.93 -15.84 -21.69
N PRO A 137 -6.54 -14.88 -20.98
CA PRO A 137 -6.91 -15.01 -19.56
C PRO A 137 -7.78 -16.22 -19.21
N SER A 138 -8.52 -16.75 -20.20
CA SER A 138 -9.38 -17.93 -20.06
C SER A 138 -8.67 -19.27 -20.25
N GLU A 139 -7.39 -19.27 -20.62
CA GLU A 139 -6.63 -20.51 -20.88
C GLU A 139 -6.47 -21.34 -19.60
N PRO A 140 -6.44 -22.70 -19.70
CA PRO A 140 -6.36 -23.58 -18.53
C PRO A 140 -5.14 -23.30 -17.64
N ARG A 141 -4.00 -22.96 -18.23
CA ARG A 141 -2.77 -22.63 -17.49
C ARG A 141 -2.94 -21.36 -16.66
N VAL A 142 -3.56 -20.33 -17.23
CA VAL A 142 -3.83 -19.06 -16.53
C VAL A 142 -4.86 -19.29 -15.42
N SER A 143 -5.92 -20.04 -15.72
CA SER A 143 -6.94 -20.45 -14.75
C SER A 143 -6.34 -21.19 -13.55
N ALA A 144 -5.36 -22.08 -13.76
CA ALA A 144 -4.67 -22.78 -12.68
C ALA A 144 -3.84 -21.81 -11.80
N ALA A 145 -3.12 -20.86 -12.41
CA ALA A 145 -2.37 -19.83 -11.69
C ALA A 145 -3.31 -18.91 -10.88
N VAL A 146 -4.46 -18.52 -11.44
CA VAL A 146 -5.47 -17.72 -10.74
C VAL A 146 -6.14 -18.50 -9.60
N ALA A 147 -6.32 -19.82 -9.73
CA ALA A 147 -6.81 -20.65 -8.64
C ALA A 147 -5.83 -20.69 -7.46
N ARG A 148 -4.51 -20.70 -7.74
CA ARG A 148 -3.47 -20.53 -6.71
C ARG A 148 -3.53 -19.15 -6.08
N HIS A 149 -3.66 -18.10 -6.90
CA HIS A 149 -3.85 -16.73 -6.42
C HIS A 149 -5.07 -16.59 -5.50
N TYR A 150 -6.20 -17.20 -5.85
CA TYR A 150 -7.39 -17.17 -5.00
C TYR A 150 -7.14 -17.82 -3.63
N ARG A 151 -6.45 -18.98 -3.60
CA ARG A 151 -6.06 -19.63 -2.34
C ARG A 151 -5.10 -18.78 -1.52
N TRP A 152 -4.17 -18.10 -2.18
CA TRP A 152 -3.25 -17.16 -1.55
C TRP A 152 -4.02 -15.99 -0.90
N VAL A 153 -4.98 -15.38 -1.61
CA VAL A 153 -5.86 -14.34 -1.05
C VAL A 153 -6.66 -14.87 0.15
N CYS A 154 -7.18 -16.11 0.05
CA CYS A 154 -7.94 -16.77 1.13
C CYS A 154 -7.18 -16.92 2.45
N ALA A 155 -5.84 -16.90 2.42
CA ALA A 155 -5.02 -16.91 3.64
C ALA A 155 -5.25 -15.66 4.51
N GLY A 156 -5.50 -14.50 3.88
CA GLY A 156 -5.80 -13.25 4.58
C GLY A 156 -7.31 -13.00 4.72
N TRP A 157 -8.08 -13.18 3.66
CA TRP A 157 -9.53 -12.99 3.65
C TRP A 157 -10.14 -13.87 2.55
N THR A 158 -11.31 -14.45 2.80
CA THR A 158 -12.02 -15.30 1.83
C THR A 158 -13.06 -14.45 1.09
N PRO A 159 -12.78 -13.97 -0.14
CA PRO A 159 -13.72 -13.17 -0.89
C PRO A 159 -14.82 -14.03 -1.53
N ASP A 160 -16.01 -13.44 -1.68
CA ASP A 160 -17.03 -13.92 -2.61
C ASP A 160 -16.68 -13.49 -4.05
N LYS A 161 -17.52 -13.85 -5.04
CA LYS A 161 -17.30 -13.48 -6.44
C LYS A 161 -17.06 -11.97 -6.62
N ALA A 162 -17.96 -11.15 -6.06
CA ALA A 162 -17.89 -9.70 -6.17
C ALA A 162 -16.62 -9.14 -5.50
N GLY A 163 -16.25 -9.68 -4.33
CA GLY A 163 -15.05 -9.30 -3.60
C GLY A 163 -13.76 -9.62 -4.36
N TYR A 164 -13.68 -10.78 -5.00
CA TYR A 164 -12.48 -11.18 -5.73
C TYR A 164 -12.32 -10.39 -7.04
N VAL A 165 -13.42 -10.15 -7.77
CA VAL A 165 -13.42 -9.27 -8.96
C VAL A 165 -13.08 -7.83 -8.57
N GLY A 166 -13.64 -7.33 -7.46
CA GLY A 166 -13.35 -6.00 -6.93
C GLY A 166 -11.88 -5.82 -6.55
N LEU A 167 -11.24 -6.86 -6.01
CA LEU A 167 -9.81 -6.86 -5.73
C LEU A 167 -8.97 -6.71 -7.01
N GLY A 168 -9.29 -7.46 -8.07
CA GLY A 168 -8.62 -7.32 -9.37
C GLY A 168 -8.80 -5.92 -9.96
N THR A 169 -10.01 -5.36 -9.86
CA THR A 169 -10.29 -3.98 -10.29
C THR A 169 -9.42 -2.97 -9.54
N MET A 170 -9.23 -3.17 -8.23
CA MET A 170 -8.40 -2.30 -7.40
C MET A 170 -6.92 -2.35 -7.83
N TYR A 171 -6.38 -3.51 -8.21
CA TYR A 171 -5.00 -3.63 -8.70
C TYR A 171 -4.70 -2.74 -9.91
N VAL A 172 -5.70 -2.47 -10.74
CA VAL A 172 -5.60 -1.61 -11.92
C VAL A 172 -5.92 -0.15 -11.61
N GLN A 173 -6.87 0.11 -10.70
CA GLN A 173 -7.29 1.48 -10.36
C GLN A 173 -6.32 2.21 -9.44
N ASP A 174 -5.60 1.47 -8.59
CA ASP A 174 -4.61 2.04 -7.68
C ASP A 174 -3.21 1.94 -8.30
N PRO A 175 -2.56 3.08 -8.62
CA PRO A 175 -1.25 3.10 -9.26
C PRO A 175 -0.17 2.34 -8.48
N ARG A 176 -0.28 2.22 -7.16
CA ARG A 176 0.69 1.49 -6.33
C ARG A 176 0.75 0.02 -6.71
N PHE A 177 -0.41 -0.59 -6.95
CA PHE A 177 -0.52 -2.00 -7.32
C PHE A 177 -0.17 -2.21 -8.79
N THR A 178 -0.61 -1.31 -9.68
CA THR A 178 -0.25 -1.39 -11.10
C THR A 178 1.27 -1.31 -11.27
N VAL A 179 1.95 -0.36 -10.61
CA VAL A 179 3.42 -0.25 -10.66
C VAL A 179 4.10 -1.52 -10.11
N PHE A 180 3.57 -2.12 -9.05
CA PHE A 180 4.12 -3.34 -8.49
C PHE A 180 4.06 -4.52 -9.47
N TYR A 181 2.87 -4.83 -10.01
CA TYR A 181 2.71 -5.96 -10.92
C TYR A 181 3.39 -5.71 -12.28
N ASP A 182 3.25 -4.51 -12.84
CA ASP A 182 3.82 -4.18 -14.15
C ASP A 182 5.35 -4.06 -14.14
N SER A 183 5.98 -4.06 -12.95
CA SER A 183 7.44 -4.11 -12.82
C SER A 183 8.06 -5.42 -13.33
N GLU A 184 7.30 -6.51 -13.32
CA GLU A 184 7.72 -7.80 -13.88
C GLU A 184 7.59 -7.81 -15.40
N ILE A 185 6.42 -7.39 -15.92
CA ILE A 185 6.16 -7.20 -17.34
C ILE A 185 5.03 -6.17 -17.51
N PRO A 186 5.15 -5.19 -18.44
CA PRO A 186 4.08 -4.21 -18.65
C PRO A 186 2.73 -4.86 -18.98
N GLY A 187 1.66 -4.41 -18.31
CA GLY A 187 0.30 -4.93 -18.48
C GLY A 187 -0.07 -6.11 -17.59
N LEU A 188 0.83 -6.59 -16.72
CA LEU A 188 0.55 -7.73 -15.84
C LEU A 188 -0.63 -7.47 -14.89
N ALA A 189 -0.76 -6.25 -14.35
CA ALA A 189 -1.86 -5.90 -13.45
C ALA A 189 -3.23 -6.05 -14.12
N ALA A 190 -3.35 -5.52 -15.35
CA ALA A 190 -4.58 -5.62 -16.14
C ALA A 190 -4.88 -7.06 -16.56
N TYR A 191 -3.83 -7.81 -16.94
CA TYR A 191 -3.94 -9.22 -17.30
C TYR A 191 -4.43 -10.09 -16.14
N LEU A 192 -3.85 -9.91 -14.95
CA LEU A 192 -4.27 -10.59 -13.74
C LEU A 192 -5.72 -10.23 -13.37
N ALA A 193 -6.10 -8.95 -13.44
CA ALA A 193 -7.46 -8.51 -13.13
C ALA A 193 -8.51 -9.18 -14.03
N GLU A 194 -8.24 -9.27 -15.35
CA GLU A 194 -9.13 -9.95 -16.28
C GLU A 194 -9.18 -11.46 -16.01
N ALA A 195 -8.03 -12.08 -15.76
CA ALA A 195 -7.96 -13.51 -15.44
C ALA A 195 -8.70 -13.85 -14.13
N MET A 196 -8.60 -12.99 -13.11
CA MET A 196 -9.35 -13.10 -11.87
C MET A 196 -10.85 -13.05 -12.13
N LYS A 197 -11.31 -12.14 -12.99
CA LYS A 197 -12.72 -12.02 -13.35
C LYS A 197 -13.25 -13.27 -14.06
N VAL A 198 -12.57 -13.72 -15.11
CA VAL A 198 -12.94 -14.93 -15.86
C VAL A 198 -13.01 -16.15 -14.92
N TRP A 199 -11.99 -16.32 -14.07
CA TRP A 199 -11.96 -17.43 -13.12
C TRP A 199 -13.08 -17.33 -12.07
N ALA A 200 -13.34 -16.14 -11.53
CA ALA A 200 -14.38 -15.90 -10.53
C ALA A 200 -15.77 -16.21 -11.09
N GLU A 201 -16.05 -15.80 -12.32
CA GLU A 201 -17.32 -16.06 -13.01
C GLU A 201 -17.59 -17.56 -13.11
N ALA A 202 -16.56 -18.36 -13.40
CA ALA A 202 -16.66 -19.81 -13.56
C ALA A 202 -16.66 -20.59 -12.23
N ASN A 203 -16.02 -20.11 -11.16
CA ASN A 203 -15.72 -20.91 -9.97
C ASN A 203 -16.35 -20.42 -8.67
N LEU A 204 -16.72 -19.15 -8.59
CA LEU A 204 -17.30 -18.56 -7.38
C LEU A 204 -18.81 -18.39 -7.56
N ARG A 205 -19.55 -18.35 -6.45
CA ARG A 205 -20.98 -18.04 -6.44
C ARG A 205 -21.17 -16.58 -6.12
#